data_AF-A0ABD6WCC2-F1
#
_entry.id   AF-A0ABD6WCC2-F1
#
_cell.length_a   1.000
_cell.length_b   1.000
_cell.length_c   1.000
_cell.angle_alpha   90.00
_cell.angle_beta   90.00
_cell.angle_gamma   90.00
#
_symmetry.space_group_name_H-M   'P 1'
#
loop_
_entity.id
_entity.type
_entity.pdbx_description
1 polymer ?
#
loop_
_entity_poly.entity_id
_entity_poly.type
_entity_poly.pdbx_seq_one_letter_code
_entity_poly.pdbx_strand_id
1 'polypeptide(L)'
;MSSSYNRTHADRWSGSSQRKSLAFRASERATLARWAGHPGVPLCGRFVLSQTAADLVALVDIDEPGADLPEPSGNIAPTQRIAVVAESMKGVEEGSPPRRRLAGARWGLVPRSAADPSAGPPLINARIESVAEKPSFRESFGVRRAIVPASDW
;
A
#
# COMPACT_ATOMS: atom_id res chain seq x y z
N MET A 1 -11.11 48.56 40.52
CA MET A 1 -10.71 47.24 41.02
C MET A 1 -9.34 46.90 40.43
N SER A 2 -8.36 46.76 41.33
CA SER A 2 -7.03 46.11 41.22
C SER A 2 -6.89 44.98 40.17
N SER A 3 -5.72 44.58 39.66
CA SER A 3 -4.32 44.82 40.04
C SER A 3 -3.39 44.20 38.98
N SER A 4 -2.30 44.92 38.70
CA SER A 4 -0.90 44.53 38.52
C SER A 4 -0.45 43.08 38.25
N TYR A 5 0.42 43.01 37.24
CA TYR A 5 1.62 42.19 36.98
C TYR A 5 2.27 41.40 38.15
N ASN A 6 2.54 40.11 37.94
CA ASN A 6 3.77 39.35 38.29
C ASN A 6 3.63 37.90 37.76
N ARG A 7 4.51 37.40 36.88
CA ARG A 7 5.83 36.77 37.08
C ARG A 7 5.78 35.36 37.73
N THR A 8 6.53 34.44 37.08
CA THR A 8 7.07 33.14 37.53
C THR A 8 6.10 31.97 37.76
N HIS A 9 6.11 31.00 36.85
CA HIS A 9 6.90 29.77 37.04
C HIS A 9 7.01 28.99 35.71
N ALA A 10 8.21 29.04 35.13
CA ALA A 10 8.75 27.87 34.46
C ALA A 10 8.95 26.79 35.52
N ASP A 11 8.50 25.56 35.26
CA ASP A 11 9.38 24.40 35.23
C ASP A 11 8.60 23.09 35.23
N ARG A 12 9.24 22.12 34.59
CA ARG A 12 9.16 20.68 34.88
C ARG A 12 8.03 19.90 34.21
N TRP A 13 8.18 19.73 32.89
CA TRP A 13 7.94 18.43 32.26
C TRP A 13 9.13 18.08 31.35
N SER A 14 10.23 17.64 31.96
CA SER A 14 11.34 16.98 31.28
C SER A 14 10.98 15.51 31.06
N GLY A 15 10.11 15.25 30.08
CA GLY A 15 9.85 13.91 29.58
C GLY A 15 10.66 13.68 28.31
N SER A 16 11.90 13.22 28.46
CA SER A 16 12.71 12.73 27.34
C SER A 16 12.07 11.46 26.78
N SER A 17 11.10 11.61 25.88
CA SER A 17 10.66 10.49 25.04
C SER A 17 11.79 10.18 24.08
N GLN A 18 12.61 9.19 24.47
CA GLN A 18 13.66 8.63 23.63
C GLN A 18 13.02 8.21 22.31
N ARG A 19 13.29 8.98 21.25
CA ARG A 19 13.16 8.48 19.89
C ARG A 19 14.15 7.32 19.79
N LYS A 20 13.65 6.09 19.97
CA LYS A 20 14.40 4.89 19.60
C LYS A 20 14.54 4.96 18.09
N SER A 21 15.67 5.48 17.63
CA SER A 21 16.13 5.27 16.25
C SER A 21 16.19 3.76 16.06
N LEU A 22 15.24 3.20 15.31
CA LEU A 22 15.35 1.85 14.77
C LEU A 22 16.51 1.87 13.76
N ALA A 23 17.72 1.78 14.28
CA ALA A 23 18.85 1.34 13.49
C ALA A 23 18.56 -0.11 13.13
N PHE A 24 18.05 -0.32 11.92
CA PHE A 24 17.99 -1.62 11.27
C PHE A 24 19.36 -2.28 11.47
N ARG A 25 19.40 -3.46 12.07
CA ARG A 25 20.68 -4.13 12.33
C ARG A 25 21.32 -4.40 10.97
N ALA A 26 22.64 -4.22 10.86
CA ALA A 26 23.38 -4.44 9.61
C ALA A 26 23.13 -5.85 9.00
N SER A 27 22.76 -6.82 9.84
CA SER A 27 22.37 -8.18 9.43
C SER A 27 21.07 -8.27 8.63
N GLU A 28 20.09 -7.38 8.84
CA GLU A 28 18.81 -7.40 8.12
C GLU A 28 18.93 -6.72 6.74
N ARG A 29 19.84 -5.77 6.58
CA ARG A 29 20.16 -5.13 5.29
C ARG A 29 20.89 -6.09 4.34
N ALA A 30 21.70 -7.01 4.88
CA ALA A 30 22.44 -7.99 4.07
C ALA A 30 21.54 -9.08 3.47
N THR A 31 20.43 -9.42 4.15
CA THR A 31 19.49 -10.45 3.67
C THR A 31 18.66 -9.95 2.48
N LEU A 32 18.26 -8.68 2.44
CA LEU A 32 17.47 -8.15 1.31
C LEU A 32 18.31 -7.94 0.04
N ALA A 33 19.59 -7.57 0.19
CA ALA A 33 20.50 -7.36 -0.95
C ALA A 33 20.88 -8.66 -1.69
N ARG A 34 20.77 -9.83 -1.03
CA ARG A 34 21.23 -11.11 -1.57
C ARG A 34 20.23 -11.79 -2.52
N TRP A 35 18.99 -11.30 -2.60
CA TRP A 35 17.86 -11.98 -3.24
C TRP A 35 17.33 -11.25 -4.47
N ALA A 36 17.80 -10.03 -4.74
CA ALA A 36 17.51 -9.32 -5.97
C ALA A 36 18.10 -10.11 -7.16
N GLY A 37 17.23 -10.68 -8.00
CA GLY A 37 17.62 -11.34 -9.26
C GLY A 37 17.94 -12.85 -9.19
N HIS A 38 17.89 -13.52 -8.03
CA HIS A 38 18.14 -14.97 -7.96
C HIS A 38 16.98 -15.78 -8.58
N PRO A 39 17.23 -16.73 -9.51
CA PRO A 39 16.19 -17.56 -10.14
C PRO A 39 15.47 -18.54 -9.20
N GLY A 40 15.80 -18.55 -7.90
CA GLY A 40 15.23 -19.43 -6.88
C GLY A 40 14.46 -18.73 -5.76
N VAL A 41 14.25 -17.41 -5.83
CA VAL A 41 13.36 -16.73 -4.88
C VAL A 41 11.93 -16.97 -5.33
N PRO A 42 11.09 -17.69 -4.55
CA PRO A 42 9.70 -17.86 -4.92
C PRO A 42 9.05 -16.47 -4.96
N LEU A 43 8.54 -16.11 -6.13
CA LEU A 43 7.65 -14.96 -6.26
C LEU A 43 6.42 -15.19 -5.37
N CYS A 44 5.91 -14.13 -4.75
CA CYS A 44 4.64 -14.20 -4.02
C CYS A 44 3.56 -14.73 -4.97
N GLY A 45 3.07 -15.94 -4.67
CA GLY A 45 2.13 -16.67 -5.52
C GLY A 45 0.77 -16.87 -4.87
N ARG A 46 0.65 -16.62 -3.56
CA ARG A 46 -0.58 -16.63 -2.77
C ARG A 46 -0.47 -15.57 -1.67
N PHE A 47 -1.59 -15.17 -1.08
CA PHE A 47 -1.58 -14.39 0.15
C PHE A 47 -2.91 -14.52 0.91
N VAL A 48 -2.97 -13.95 2.12
CA VAL A 48 -4.14 -13.95 3.00
C VAL A 48 -4.62 -12.53 3.22
N LEU A 49 -5.94 -12.33 3.26
CA LEU A 49 -6.55 -11.13 3.80
C LEU A 49 -7.67 -11.53 4.77
N SER A 50 -7.49 -11.26 6.06
CA SER A 50 -8.47 -11.59 7.10
C SER A 50 -9.38 -10.40 7.47
N GLN A 51 -9.02 -9.19 7.06
CA GLN A 51 -9.77 -7.96 7.36
C GLN A 51 -10.99 -7.81 6.46
N THR A 52 -12.13 -7.47 7.05
CA THR A 52 -13.35 -7.11 6.31
C THR A 52 -13.21 -5.74 5.63
N ALA A 53 -14.12 -5.42 4.71
CA ALA A 53 -14.17 -4.08 4.13
C ALA A 53 -14.30 -2.97 5.19
N ALA A 54 -15.09 -3.19 6.24
CA ALA A 54 -15.26 -2.23 7.34
C ALA A 54 -13.96 -2.05 8.13
N ASP A 55 -13.22 -3.13 8.40
CA ASP A 55 -11.92 -3.06 9.05
C ASP A 55 -10.92 -2.26 8.21
N LEU A 56 -10.88 -2.49 6.90
CA LEU A 56 -10.00 -1.75 5.99
C LEU A 56 -10.37 -0.26 5.92
N VAL A 57 -11.67 0.07 5.89
CA VAL A 57 -12.14 1.46 5.90
C VAL A 57 -11.60 2.21 7.13
N ALA A 58 -11.67 1.58 8.30
CA ALA A 58 -11.17 2.17 9.53
C ALA A 58 -9.63 2.18 9.62
N LEU A 59 -8.96 1.11 9.19
CA LEU A 59 -7.52 0.92 9.36
C LEU A 59 -6.68 1.88 8.49
N VAL A 60 -7.13 2.16 7.28
CA VAL A 60 -6.39 3.00 6.31
C VAL A 60 -7.11 4.28 5.93
N ASP A 61 -8.15 4.66 6.70
CA ASP A 61 -8.86 5.94 6.58
C ASP A 61 -9.37 6.16 5.14
N ILE A 62 -10.30 5.29 4.72
CA ILE A 62 -10.91 5.29 3.38
C ILE A 62 -12.02 6.34 3.30
N ASP A 63 -11.92 7.24 2.34
CA ASP A 63 -12.96 8.22 2.03
C ASP A 63 -14.09 7.61 1.19
N GLU A 64 -13.75 6.73 0.25
CA GLU A 64 -14.68 6.13 -0.70
C GLU A 64 -14.64 4.60 -0.67
N PRO A 65 -15.51 3.92 0.10
CA PRO A 65 -15.67 2.48 -0.01
C PRO A 65 -16.40 2.10 -1.30
N GLY A 66 -15.84 1.17 -2.07
CA GLY A 66 -16.50 0.60 -3.25
C GLY A 66 -17.73 -0.25 -2.89
N ALA A 67 -18.70 -0.32 -3.81
CA ALA A 67 -19.94 -1.07 -3.59
C ALA A 67 -19.80 -2.60 -3.74
N ASP A 68 -18.77 -3.06 -4.48
CA ASP A 68 -18.57 -4.49 -4.82
C ASP A 68 -17.15 -4.90 -4.42
N LEU A 69 -16.95 -5.12 -3.12
CA LEU A 69 -15.67 -5.48 -2.53
C LEU A 69 -15.60 -7.00 -2.30
N PRO A 70 -14.44 -7.63 -2.54
CA PRO A 70 -14.28 -9.05 -2.24
C PRO A 70 -14.26 -9.29 -0.74
N GLU A 71 -14.79 -10.43 -0.34
CA GLU A 71 -14.75 -10.91 1.05
C GLU A 71 -13.32 -11.31 1.47
N PRO A 72 -13.03 -11.31 2.78
CA PRO A 72 -11.80 -11.88 3.33
C PRO A 72 -11.57 -13.31 2.84
N SER A 73 -10.30 -13.68 2.63
CA SER A 73 -9.93 -15.01 2.17
C SER A 73 -8.60 -15.45 2.77
N GLY A 74 -8.60 -16.66 3.33
CA GLY A 74 -7.42 -17.34 3.84
C GLY A 74 -6.50 -17.92 2.76
N ASN A 75 -6.84 -17.74 1.47
CA ASN A 75 -6.12 -18.41 0.40
C ASN A 75 -6.27 -17.72 -0.96
N ILE A 76 -5.87 -16.46 -1.06
CA ILE A 76 -5.98 -15.68 -2.29
C ILE A 76 -4.98 -16.20 -3.33
N ALA A 77 -5.50 -16.52 -4.51
CA ALA A 77 -4.74 -17.07 -5.64
C ALA A 77 -4.66 -16.06 -6.82
N PRO A 78 -3.70 -16.23 -7.73
CA PRO A 78 -3.58 -15.42 -8.94
C PRO A 78 -4.90 -15.33 -9.70
N THR A 79 -5.14 -14.19 -10.34
CA THR A 79 -6.33 -13.86 -11.14
C THR A 79 -7.64 -13.67 -10.36
N GLN A 80 -7.65 -13.98 -9.06
CA GLN A 80 -8.81 -13.69 -8.21
C GLN A 80 -8.99 -12.18 -8.00
N ARG A 81 -10.21 -11.80 -7.60
CA ARG A 81 -10.54 -10.43 -7.21
C ARG A 81 -10.07 -10.17 -5.78
N ILE A 82 -9.39 -9.07 -5.56
CA ILE A 82 -8.76 -8.65 -4.30
C ILE A 82 -9.15 -7.22 -3.96
N ALA A 83 -9.12 -6.88 -2.67
CA ALA A 83 -9.25 -5.50 -2.23
C ALA A 83 -7.95 -4.75 -2.55
N VAL A 84 -8.07 -3.51 -3.02
CA VAL A 84 -6.95 -2.60 -3.24
C VAL A 84 -7.32 -1.21 -2.75
N VAL A 85 -6.34 -0.51 -2.20
CA VAL A 85 -6.47 0.90 -1.79
C VAL A 85 -5.75 1.75 -2.82
N ALA A 86 -6.46 2.68 -3.43
CA ALA A 86 -5.92 3.57 -4.45
C ALA A 86 -6.34 5.01 -4.19
N GLU A 87 -5.51 5.96 -4.62
CA GLU A 87 -5.83 7.38 -4.56
C GLU A 87 -6.61 7.81 -5.81
N SER A 88 -7.56 8.73 -5.63
CA SER A 88 -8.37 9.30 -6.70
C SER A 88 -8.51 10.80 -6.54
N MET A 89 -8.23 11.54 -7.62
CA MET A 89 -8.53 12.98 -7.73
C MET A 89 -9.95 13.24 -8.24
N LYS A 90 -10.72 12.19 -8.57
CA LYS A 90 -12.05 12.36 -9.15
C LYS A 90 -12.97 13.07 -8.15
N GLY A 91 -13.49 14.24 -8.52
CA GLY A 91 -14.41 15.01 -7.67
C GLY A 91 -13.73 15.61 -6.43
N VAL A 92 -12.40 15.72 -6.43
CA VAL A 92 -11.61 16.46 -5.43
C VAL A 92 -11.42 17.88 -5.96
N GLU A 93 -11.62 18.87 -5.09
CA GLU A 93 -11.41 20.29 -5.45
C GLU A 93 -9.93 20.57 -5.75
N GLU A 94 -9.67 21.55 -6.60
CA GLU A 94 -8.30 21.95 -6.93
C GLU A 94 -7.54 22.39 -5.66
N GLY A 95 -6.33 21.84 -5.47
CA GLY A 95 -5.52 22.09 -4.28
C GLY A 95 -5.85 21.22 -3.05
N SER A 96 -6.90 20.40 -3.09
CA SER A 96 -7.22 19.44 -2.03
C SER A 96 -6.46 18.11 -2.19
N PRO A 97 -6.20 17.36 -1.10
CA PRO A 97 -5.55 16.05 -1.17
C PRO A 97 -6.43 15.02 -1.91
N PRO A 98 -5.82 13.99 -2.55
CA PRO A 98 -6.58 12.91 -3.18
C PRO A 98 -7.44 12.16 -2.15
N ARG A 99 -8.58 11.64 -2.59
CA ARG A 99 -9.39 10.72 -1.78
C ARG A 99 -8.85 9.30 -1.87
N ARG A 100 -8.78 8.61 -0.74
CA ARG A 100 -8.47 7.18 -0.65
C ARG A 100 -9.73 6.38 -0.96
N ARG A 101 -9.61 5.51 -1.94
CA ARG A 101 -10.68 4.63 -2.40
C ARG A 101 -10.32 3.18 -2.13
N LEU A 102 -11.24 2.46 -1.52
CA LEU A 102 -11.19 1.01 -1.44
C LEU A 102 -11.94 0.43 -2.63
N ALA A 103 -11.29 -0.43 -3.43
CA ALA A 103 -11.87 -1.00 -4.62
C ALA A 103 -11.55 -2.50 -4.76
N GLY A 104 -12.41 -3.23 -5.48
CA GLY A 104 -12.09 -4.57 -5.95
C GLY A 104 -11.29 -4.52 -7.26
N ALA A 105 -10.22 -5.31 -7.36
CA ALA A 105 -9.39 -5.43 -8.56
C ALA A 105 -8.94 -6.87 -8.80
N ARG A 106 -8.57 -7.21 -10.04
CA ARG A 106 -7.99 -8.52 -10.36
C ARG A 106 -6.52 -8.56 -9.92
N TRP A 107 -6.10 -9.62 -9.22
CA TRP A 107 -4.69 -9.89 -8.98
C TRP A 107 -4.02 -10.50 -10.22
N GLY A 108 -3.61 -9.61 -11.11
CA GLY A 108 -2.97 -9.95 -12.38
C GLY A 108 -3.21 -8.82 -13.35
N LEU A 109 -2.17 -8.00 -13.57
CA LEU A 109 -2.27 -6.82 -14.40
C LEU A 109 -2.60 -7.22 -15.84
N VAL A 110 -3.59 -6.56 -16.43
CA VAL A 110 -3.88 -6.61 -17.86
C VAL A 110 -3.30 -5.33 -18.46
N PRO A 111 -2.24 -5.41 -19.29
CA PRO A 111 -1.68 -4.24 -19.93
C PRO A 111 -2.71 -3.54 -20.80
N ARG A 112 -2.66 -2.21 -20.87
CA ARG A 112 -3.59 -1.42 -21.71
C ARG A 112 -3.54 -1.82 -23.19
N SER A 113 -2.38 -2.25 -23.68
CA SER A 113 -2.17 -2.69 -25.06
C SER A 113 -2.59 -4.14 -25.33
N ALA A 114 -3.04 -4.89 -24.32
CA ALA A 114 -3.46 -6.27 -24.50
C ALA A 114 -4.81 -6.32 -25.23
N ALA A 115 -4.85 -7.02 -26.37
CA ALA A 115 -6.09 -7.25 -27.12
C ALA A 115 -7.01 -8.25 -26.39
N ASP A 116 -6.42 -9.25 -25.72
CA ASP A 116 -7.13 -10.26 -24.94
C ASP A 116 -6.51 -10.35 -23.52
N PRO A 117 -7.28 -10.12 -22.45
CA PRO A 117 -6.84 -10.30 -21.06
C PRO A 117 -6.37 -11.71 -20.68
N SER A 118 -6.75 -12.71 -21.47
CA SER A 118 -6.40 -14.12 -21.27
C SER A 118 -5.16 -14.55 -22.05
N ALA A 119 -4.65 -13.69 -22.94
CA ALA A 119 -3.48 -13.98 -23.76
C ALA A 119 -2.20 -13.87 -22.92
N GLY A 120 -1.72 -15.03 -22.46
CA GLY A 120 -0.44 -15.18 -21.77
C GLY A 120 -0.57 -15.36 -20.25
N PRO A 121 0.57 -15.59 -19.57
CA PRO A 121 0.58 -15.80 -18.13
C PRO A 121 0.14 -14.52 -17.39
N PRO A 122 -0.58 -14.64 -16.26
CA PRO A 122 -1.04 -13.48 -15.51
C PRO A 122 0.15 -12.70 -14.94
N LEU A 123 0.13 -11.37 -15.13
CA LEU A 123 1.14 -10.47 -14.60
C LEU A 123 0.86 -10.16 -13.12
N ILE A 124 1.16 -11.13 -12.25
CA ILE A 124 0.86 -11.05 -10.82
C ILE A 124 1.91 -10.32 -9.98
N ASN A 125 3.15 -10.23 -10.47
CA ASN A 125 4.27 -9.58 -9.80
C ASN A 125 5.02 -8.66 -10.77
N ALA A 126 5.54 -7.55 -10.25
CA ALA A 126 6.41 -6.64 -10.98
C ALA A 126 7.73 -6.45 -10.22
N ARG A 127 8.86 -6.70 -10.88
CA ARG A 127 10.19 -6.51 -10.29
C ARG A 127 10.53 -5.02 -10.24
N ILE A 128 10.84 -4.50 -9.05
CA ILE A 128 11.08 -3.07 -8.81
C ILE A 128 12.22 -2.51 -9.69
N GLU A 129 13.21 -3.34 -10.00
CA GLU A 129 14.38 -2.99 -10.81
C GLU A 129 14.02 -2.68 -12.27
N SER A 130 12.89 -3.20 -12.77
CA SER A 130 12.50 -3.11 -14.19
C SER A 130 11.08 -2.60 -14.45
N VAL A 131 10.32 -2.33 -13.38
CA VAL A 131 8.88 -1.99 -13.48
C VAL A 131 8.65 -0.68 -14.25
N ALA A 132 9.59 0.27 -14.17
CA ALA A 132 9.51 1.55 -14.86
C ALA A 132 9.82 1.47 -16.37
N GLU A 133 10.46 0.40 -16.82
CA GLU A 133 10.93 0.24 -18.21
C GLU A 133 10.06 -0.72 -19.00
N LYS A 134 9.55 -1.78 -18.35
CA LYS A 134 8.78 -2.83 -19.02
C LYS A 134 7.45 -2.31 -19.57
N PRO A 135 7.14 -2.50 -20.87
CA PRO A 135 5.92 -1.99 -21.50
C PRO A 135 4.63 -2.39 -20.77
N SER A 136 4.58 -3.62 -20.23
CA SER A 136 3.41 -4.12 -19.51
C SER A 136 3.09 -3.35 -18.23
N PHE A 137 4.08 -2.67 -17.62
CA PHE A 137 3.94 -2.02 -16.32
C PHE A 137 4.17 -0.50 -16.36
N ARG A 138 4.98 0.03 -17.29
CA ARG A 138 5.51 1.40 -17.22
C ARG A 138 4.45 2.49 -17.06
N GLU A 139 3.32 2.37 -17.78
CA GLU A 139 2.23 3.36 -17.71
C GLU A 139 1.58 3.33 -16.32
N SER A 140 1.18 2.13 -15.87
CA SER A 140 0.53 1.95 -14.56
C SER A 140 1.45 2.31 -13.39
N PHE A 141 2.75 2.07 -13.52
CA PHE A 141 3.72 2.39 -12.47
C PHE A 141 3.75 3.90 -12.15
N GLY A 142 3.62 4.76 -13.16
CA GLY A 142 3.64 6.21 -12.97
C GLY A 142 2.34 6.80 -12.42
N VAL A 143 1.18 6.22 -12.76
CA VAL A 143 -0.11 6.89 -12.57
C VAL A 143 -1.20 6.06 -11.86
N ARG A 144 -0.99 4.76 -11.67
CA ARG A 144 -2.01 3.81 -11.13
C ARG A 144 -1.44 3.00 -9.97
N ARG A 145 -0.82 3.68 -9.02
CA ARG A 145 -0.29 3.04 -7.81
C ARG A 145 -1.44 2.67 -6.87
N ALA A 146 -1.34 1.49 -6.27
CA ALA A 146 -2.30 0.99 -5.31
C ALA A 146 -1.56 0.17 -4.24
N ILE A 147 -2.16 0.09 -3.06
CA ILE A 147 -1.74 -0.78 -1.96
C ILE A 147 -2.61 -2.03 -1.98
N VAL A 148 -1.98 -3.20 -1.94
CA VAL A 148 -2.66 -4.47 -1.73
C VAL A 148 -2.55 -4.80 -0.23
N PRO A 149 -3.63 -4.68 0.56
CA PRO A 149 -3.63 -5.12 1.95
C PRO A 149 -3.47 -6.64 2.00
N ALA A 150 -2.59 -7.11 2.88
CA ALA A 150 -2.35 -8.53 3.13
C ALA A 150 -2.09 -8.73 4.63
N SER A 151 -2.63 -9.81 5.17
CA SER A 151 -2.39 -10.26 6.54
C SER A 151 -1.21 -11.24 6.64
N ASP A 152 -0.97 -12.03 5.57
CA ASP A 152 0.09 -13.04 5.47
C ASP A 152 0.37 -13.37 3.98
N TRP A 153 1.47 -14.08 3.63
CA TRP A 153 1.83 -14.44 2.23
C TRP A 153 2.47 -15.83 2.02
#